data_AF-A0A5C7RGK6-F1
#
_entry.id   AF-A0A5C7RGK6-F1
#
_cell.length_a   1.000
_cell.length_b   1.000
_cell.length_c   1.000
_cell.angle_alpha   90.00
_cell.angle_beta   90.00
_cell.angle_gamma   90.00
#
_symmetry.space_group_name_H-M   'P 1'
#
loop_
_entity.id
_entity.type
_entity.pdbx_description
1 polymer ?
#
loop_
_entity_poly.entity_id
_entity_poly.type
_entity_poly.pdbx_seq_one_letter_code
_entity_poly.pdbx_strand_id
1 'polypeptide(L)'
;MFYLLDKLATALRGGTREVLESAVDANAIRILGQEIYEAEAGLRQAKQHLAQVIANKLKMQRQLEQSRQRLAAEEAVIREHLAQQEEQQASALAEDLVVQEDLVKQQTEQLQQLDAYEQRLLQTLKLTASKLEHYRAQLAMAQTTQHAQQAAGKLAQQSNRHSDSFEKMQDSLNRIQTQQSGFEDHLLAMEQIDRYLQTGSQRGNNKDKQIQATLERLRPKAA
;
A
#
# COMPACT_ATOMS: atom_id res chain seq x y z
N MET A 1 -19.51 10.27 9.12
CA MET A 1 -18.55 11.36 9.39
C MET A 1 -17.44 11.30 8.33
N PHE A 2 -17.77 11.57 7.05
CA PHE A 2 -16.82 11.54 5.92
C PHE A 2 -16.92 12.80 5.02
N TYR A 3 -17.76 13.76 5.40
CA TYR A 3 -18.16 14.89 4.57
C TYR A 3 -17.07 15.96 4.39
N LEU A 4 -15.99 15.94 5.18
CA LEU A 4 -14.95 16.97 5.13
C LEU A 4 -13.81 16.60 4.17
N LEU A 5 -13.49 15.30 4.04
CA LEU A 5 -12.49 14.81 3.09
C LEU A 5 -12.93 15.05 1.63
N ASP A 6 -14.22 14.87 1.34
CA ASP A 6 -14.78 15.16 0.01
C ASP A 6 -14.84 16.66 -0.30
N LYS A 7 -15.06 17.51 0.72
CA LYS A 7 -15.07 18.98 0.55
C LYS A 7 -13.67 19.55 0.30
N LEU A 8 -12.65 19.05 1.00
CA LEU A 8 -11.26 19.39 0.74
C LEU A 8 -10.79 18.90 -0.63
N ALA A 9 -11.15 17.67 -1.02
CA ALA A 9 -10.86 17.14 -2.34
C ALA A 9 -11.55 17.94 -3.46
N THR A 10 -12.77 18.43 -3.23
CA THR A 10 -13.51 19.26 -4.20
C THR A 10 -12.92 20.67 -4.33
N ALA A 11 -12.50 21.28 -3.21
CA ALA A 11 -11.83 22.58 -3.22
C ALA A 11 -10.46 22.54 -3.94
N LEU A 12 -9.74 21.42 -3.85
CA LEU A 12 -8.47 21.21 -4.54
C LEU A 12 -8.62 20.81 -6.02
N ARG A 13 -9.71 20.13 -6.39
CA ARG A 13 -9.97 19.72 -7.79
C ARG A 13 -10.55 20.84 -8.65
N GLY A 14 -11.11 21.89 -8.03
CA GLY A 14 -11.55 23.12 -8.68
C GLY A 14 -10.38 24.09 -8.86
N GLY A 15 -9.53 23.86 -9.86
CA GLY A 15 -8.38 24.70 -10.19
C GLY A 15 -8.74 26.08 -10.76
N THR A 16 -9.44 26.92 -9.99
CA THR A 16 -9.51 28.36 -10.28
C THR A 16 -8.54 29.09 -9.36
N ARG A 17 -7.54 29.69 -10.01
CA ARG A 17 -6.44 30.50 -9.47
C ARG A 17 -6.88 31.79 -8.76
N GLU A 18 -8.14 31.89 -8.33
CA GLU A 18 -8.82 33.10 -7.83
C GLU A 18 -9.71 32.84 -6.61
N VAL A 19 -9.39 31.84 -5.77
CA VAL A 19 -9.88 31.83 -4.37
C VAL A 19 -8.70 32.20 -3.47
N LEU A 20 -8.25 33.45 -3.62
CA LEU A 20 -7.11 34.01 -2.87
C LEU A 20 -7.47 34.36 -1.41
N GLU A 21 -8.68 34.11 -0.93
CA GLU A 21 -9.07 34.43 0.47
C GLU A 21 -9.93 33.36 1.14
N SER A 22 -9.75 32.06 0.83
CA SER A 22 -10.27 31.08 1.78
C SER A 22 -9.34 31.07 2.98
N ALA A 23 -9.74 31.75 4.05
CA ALA A 23 -9.18 31.59 5.37
C ALA A 23 -8.96 30.08 5.61
N VAL A 24 -7.69 29.66 5.66
CA VAL A 24 -7.37 28.28 6.03
C VAL A 24 -7.84 28.12 7.46
N ASP A 25 -8.98 27.44 7.64
CA ASP A 25 -9.60 27.28 8.95
C ASP A 25 -8.66 26.42 9.81
N ALA A 26 -8.05 27.07 10.81
CA ALA A 26 -7.19 26.44 11.79
C ALA A 26 -7.89 25.23 12.44
N ASN A 27 -9.22 25.29 12.57
CA ASN A 27 -10.02 24.21 13.10
C ASN A 27 -10.12 23.04 12.11
N ALA A 28 -10.24 23.29 10.81
CA ALA A 28 -10.26 22.25 9.77
C ALA A 28 -8.93 21.51 9.69
N ILE A 29 -7.80 22.20 9.77
CA ILE A 29 -6.46 21.58 9.85
C ILE A 29 -6.33 20.70 11.10
N ARG A 30 -6.79 21.21 12.25
CA ARG A 30 -6.76 20.46 13.52
C ARG A 30 -7.62 19.21 13.46
N ILE A 31 -8.84 19.31 12.92
CA ILE A 31 -9.76 18.17 12.75
C ILE A 31 -9.14 17.13 11.81
N LEU A 32 -8.63 17.54 10.64
CA LEU A 32 -7.97 16.65 9.70
C LEU A 32 -6.77 15.92 10.34
N GLY A 33 -5.97 16.64 11.13
CA GLY A 33 -4.87 16.03 11.88
C GLY A 33 -5.33 14.95 12.87
N GLN A 34 -6.45 15.18 13.58
CA GLN A 34 -7.04 14.20 14.48
C GLN A 34 -7.60 13.00 13.73
N GLU A 35 -8.34 13.22 12.64
CA GLU A 35 -8.89 12.14 11.80
C GLU A 35 -7.77 11.26 11.21
N ILE A 36 -6.67 11.86 10.76
CA ILE A 36 -5.48 11.13 10.29
C ILE A 36 -4.86 10.31 11.43
N TYR A 37 -4.71 10.88 12.62
CA TYR A 37 -4.17 10.17 13.77
C TYR A 37 -5.02 8.96 14.19
N GLU A 38 -6.34 9.12 14.22
CA GLU A 38 -7.29 8.04 14.50
C GLU A 38 -7.24 6.96 13.42
N ALA A 39 -7.20 7.34 12.15
CA ALA A 39 -7.05 6.41 11.03
C ALA A 39 -5.71 5.64 11.10
N GLU A 40 -4.63 6.27 11.53
CA GLU A 40 -3.34 5.60 11.78
C GLU A 40 -3.43 4.58 12.91
N ALA A 41 -4.15 4.90 13.99
CA ALA A 41 -4.39 3.97 15.08
C ALA A 41 -5.20 2.76 14.61
N GLY A 42 -6.27 2.99 13.85
CA GLY A 42 -7.06 1.92 13.23
C GLY A 42 -6.23 1.07 12.26
N LEU A 43 -5.36 1.68 11.46
CA LEU A 43 -4.45 0.97 10.56
C LEU A 43 -3.47 0.07 11.33
N ARG A 44 -2.93 0.54 12.47
CA ARG A 44 -2.06 -0.28 13.34
C ARG A 44 -2.80 -1.48 13.92
N GLN A 45 -4.01 -1.29 14.43
CA GLN A 45 -4.85 -2.39 14.94
C GLN A 45 -5.18 -3.39 13.84
N ALA A 46 -5.57 -2.93 12.65
CA ALA A 46 -5.89 -3.80 11.54
C ALA A 46 -4.67 -4.60 11.04
N LYS A 47 -3.45 -4.04 11.10
CA LYS A 47 -2.20 -4.80 10.87
C LYS A 47 -1.98 -5.90 11.91
N GLN A 48 -2.24 -5.63 13.19
CA GLN A 48 -2.17 -6.65 14.24
C GLN A 48 -3.19 -7.78 14.01
N HIS A 49 -4.43 -7.43 13.64
CA HIS A 49 -5.44 -8.42 13.27
C HIS A 49 -5.02 -9.26 12.05
N LEU A 50 -4.47 -8.66 11.00
CA LEU A 50 -3.94 -9.39 9.86
C LEU A 50 -2.83 -10.36 10.29
N ALA A 51 -1.91 -9.93 11.15
CA ALA A 51 -0.86 -10.80 11.67
C ALA A 51 -1.43 -12.01 12.43
N GLN A 52 -2.49 -11.81 13.22
CA GLN A 52 -3.19 -12.91 13.91
C GLN A 52 -3.85 -13.88 12.92
N VAL A 53 -4.48 -13.36 11.85
CA VAL A 53 -5.09 -14.18 10.79
C VAL A 53 -4.03 -15.04 10.10
N ILE A 54 -2.89 -14.44 9.74
CA ILE A 54 -1.76 -15.15 9.13
C ILE A 54 -1.23 -16.23 10.07
N ALA A 55 -1.05 -15.90 11.37
CA ALA A 55 -0.59 -16.87 12.36
C ALA A 55 -1.55 -18.07 12.49
N ASN A 56 -2.86 -17.81 12.54
CA ASN A 56 -3.88 -18.86 12.58
C ASN A 56 -3.87 -19.72 11.32
N LYS A 57 -3.75 -19.10 10.14
CA LYS A 57 -3.64 -19.79 8.85
C LYS A 57 -2.41 -20.70 8.82
N LEU A 58 -1.23 -20.20 9.21
CA LEU A 58 0.01 -20.99 9.28
C LEU A 58 -0.12 -22.18 10.24
N LYS A 59 -0.78 -21.97 11.39
CA LYS A 59 -1.07 -23.07 12.33
C LYS A 59 -1.95 -24.13 11.67
N MET A 60 -3.02 -23.71 11.00
CA MET A 60 -3.95 -24.61 10.32
C MET A 60 -3.30 -25.35 9.14
N GLN A 61 -2.42 -24.68 8.39
CA GLN A 61 -1.61 -25.28 7.32
C GLN A 61 -0.73 -26.42 7.87
N ARG A 62 0.00 -26.18 8.96
CA ARG A 62 0.82 -27.23 9.59
C ARG A 62 0.00 -28.40 10.10
N GLN A 63 -1.17 -28.13 10.69
CA GLN A 63 -2.07 -29.19 11.16
C GLN A 63 -2.60 -30.02 9.98
N LEU A 64 -2.98 -29.37 8.89
CA LEU A 64 -3.45 -30.02 7.67
C LEU A 64 -2.36 -30.89 7.03
N GLU A 65 -1.12 -30.40 6.98
CA GLU A 65 0.03 -31.17 6.50
C GLU A 65 0.27 -32.42 7.35
N GLN A 66 0.19 -32.31 8.68
CA GLN A 66 0.31 -33.46 9.58
C GLN A 66 -0.83 -34.46 9.37
N SER A 67 -2.07 -34.00 9.21
CA SER A 67 -3.21 -34.89 8.92
C SER A 67 -3.06 -35.59 7.58
N ARG A 68 -2.58 -34.90 6.54
CA ARG A 68 -2.29 -35.51 5.23
C ARG A 68 -1.18 -36.57 5.29
N GLN A 69 -0.14 -36.34 6.11
CA GLN A 69 0.91 -37.34 6.32
C GLN A 69 0.38 -38.58 7.04
N ARG A 70 -0.51 -38.42 8.03
CA ARG A 70 -1.16 -39.54 8.72
C ARG A 70 -2.05 -40.34 7.77
N LEU A 71 -2.90 -39.67 6.99
CA LEU A 71 -3.70 -40.30 5.94
C LEU A 71 -2.85 -41.12 4.97
N ALA A 72 -1.73 -40.57 4.49
CA ALA A 72 -0.85 -41.28 3.57
C ALA A 72 -0.20 -42.52 4.21
N ALA A 73 0.08 -42.48 5.52
CA ALA A 73 0.59 -43.63 6.26
C ALA A 73 -0.50 -44.70 6.46
N GLU A 74 -1.73 -44.30 6.80
CA GLU A 74 -2.87 -45.20 6.92
C GLU A 74 -3.23 -45.86 5.58
N GLU A 75 -3.21 -45.10 4.47
CA GLU A 75 -3.35 -45.64 3.11
C GLU A 75 -2.31 -46.74 2.82
N ALA A 76 -1.05 -46.53 3.21
CA ALA A 76 0.00 -47.52 3.00
C ALA A 76 -0.26 -48.81 3.80
N VAL A 77 -0.73 -48.69 5.04
CA VAL A 77 -1.11 -49.83 5.89
C VAL A 77 -2.31 -50.58 5.30
N ILE A 78 -3.33 -49.87 4.83
CA ILE A 78 -4.49 -50.48 4.16
C ILE A 78 -4.04 -51.28 2.93
N ARG A 79 -3.15 -50.71 2.11
CA ARG A 79 -2.58 -51.41 0.94
C ARG A 79 -1.82 -52.67 1.33
N GLU A 80 -1.12 -52.68 2.46
CA GLU A 80 -0.43 -53.86 2.98
C GLU A 80 -1.42 -54.96 3.40
N HIS A 81 -2.47 -54.63 4.17
CA HIS A 81 -3.51 -55.61 4.54
C HIS A 81 -4.26 -56.17 3.33
N LEU A 82 -4.53 -55.34 2.31
CA LEU A 82 -5.11 -55.80 1.05
C LEU A 82 -4.18 -56.77 0.31
N ALA A 83 -2.87 -56.53 0.33
CA ALA A 83 -1.89 -57.44 -0.26
C ALA A 83 -1.80 -58.78 0.49
N GLN A 84 -2.07 -58.79 1.79
CA GLN A 84 -2.12 -59.99 2.64
C GLN A 84 -3.48 -60.71 2.60
N GLN A 85 -4.43 -60.26 1.77
CA GLN A 85 -5.80 -60.79 1.66
C GLN A 85 -6.64 -60.65 2.95
N GLU A 86 -6.28 -59.73 3.84
CA GLU A 86 -7.00 -59.46 5.09
C GLU A 86 -8.13 -58.43 4.86
N GLU A 87 -9.07 -58.76 3.95
CA GLU A 87 -10.09 -57.83 3.45
C GLU A 87 -10.97 -57.21 4.55
N GLN A 88 -11.31 -57.95 5.61
CA GLN A 88 -12.14 -57.44 6.70
C GLN A 88 -11.43 -56.33 7.49
N GLN A 89 -10.14 -56.48 7.76
CA GLN A 89 -9.35 -55.47 8.47
C GLN A 89 -9.09 -54.26 7.59
N ALA A 90 -8.76 -54.49 6.31
CA ALA A 90 -8.59 -53.43 5.32
C ALA A 90 -9.88 -52.60 5.14
N SER A 91 -11.06 -53.24 5.11
CA SER A 91 -12.34 -52.54 4.98
C SER A 91 -12.63 -51.63 6.17
N ALA A 92 -12.39 -52.09 7.40
CA ALA A 92 -12.62 -51.28 8.59
C ALA A 92 -11.68 -50.06 8.66
N LEU A 93 -10.41 -50.23 8.28
CA LEU A 93 -9.45 -49.13 8.19
C LEU A 93 -9.80 -48.14 7.05
N ALA A 94 -10.31 -48.64 5.92
CA ALA A 94 -10.76 -47.80 4.82
C ALA A 94 -11.99 -46.95 5.17
N GLU A 95 -12.91 -47.46 5.98
CA GLU A 95 -14.04 -46.66 6.49
C GLU A 95 -13.57 -45.46 7.33
N ASP A 96 -12.61 -45.66 8.24
CA ASP A 96 -12.03 -44.57 9.03
C ASP A 96 -11.27 -43.57 8.15
N LEU A 97 -10.48 -44.08 7.19
CA LEU A 97 -9.74 -43.26 6.23
C LEU A 97 -10.67 -42.30 5.47
N VAL A 98 -11.82 -42.77 4.99
CA VAL A 98 -12.80 -41.93 4.27
C VAL A 98 -13.31 -40.77 5.14
N VAL A 99 -13.60 -41.03 6.43
CA VAL A 99 -14.03 -39.98 7.37
C VAL A 99 -12.93 -38.95 7.59
N GLN A 100 -11.68 -39.41 7.74
CA GLN A 100 -10.53 -38.52 7.91
C GLN A 100 -10.23 -37.71 6.63
N GLU A 101 -10.39 -38.29 5.45
CA GLU A 101 -10.23 -37.61 4.16
C GLU A 101 -11.24 -36.47 3.99
N ASP A 102 -12.50 -36.71 4.37
CA ASP A 102 -13.54 -35.67 4.33
C ASP A 102 -13.24 -34.52 5.29
N LEU A 103 -12.72 -34.82 6.49
CA LEU A 103 -12.26 -33.80 7.43
C LEU A 103 -11.10 -32.96 6.84
N VAL A 104 -10.13 -33.61 6.19
CA VAL A 104 -9.00 -32.93 5.53
C VAL A 104 -9.48 -32.08 4.34
N LYS A 105 -10.47 -32.51 3.58
CA LYS A 105 -11.11 -31.70 2.53
C LYS A 105 -11.76 -30.45 3.13
N GLN A 106 -12.58 -30.60 4.16
CA GLN A 106 -13.22 -29.47 4.85
C GLN A 106 -12.19 -28.46 5.40
N GLN A 107 -11.14 -28.95 6.05
CA GLN A 107 -10.04 -28.10 6.54
C GLN A 107 -9.29 -27.40 5.41
N THR A 108 -9.11 -28.06 4.26
CA THR A 108 -8.50 -27.45 3.08
C THR A 108 -9.35 -26.30 2.54
N GLU A 109 -10.68 -26.47 2.47
CA GLU A 109 -11.60 -25.41 2.03
C GLU A 109 -11.59 -24.21 2.98
N GLN A 110 -11.63 -24.46 4.30
CA GLN A 110 -11.52 -23.39 5.30
C GLN A 110 -10.21 -22.61 5.14
N LEU A 111 -9.12 -23.30 4.78
CA LEU A 111 -7.81 -22.68 4.57
C LEU A 111 -7.80 -21.77 3.35
N GLN A 112 -8.46 -22.19 2.27
CA GLN A 112 -8.63 -21.36 1.07
C GLN A 112 -9.48 -20.12 1.37
N GLN A 113 -10.52 -20.24 2.20
CA GLN A 113 -11.31 -19.09 2.63
C GLN A 113 -10.47 -18.10 3.46
N LEU A 114 -9.62 -18.60 4.36
CA LEU A 114 -8.68 -17.76 5.12
C LEU A 114 -7.65 -17.07 4.21
N ASP A 115 -7.16 -17.75 3.18
CA ASP A 115 -6.23 -17.16 2.20
C ASP A 115 -6.88 -16.01 1.42
N ALA A 116 -8.10 -16.22 0.91
CA ALA A 116 -8.84 -15.16 0.21
C ALA A 116 -9.13 -13.97 1.14
N TYR A 117 -9.48 -14.24 2.39
CA TYR A 117 -9.72 -13.19 3.40
C TYR A 117 -8.43 -12.40 3.71
N GLU A 118 -7.30 -13.10 3.90
CA GLU A 118 -5.99 -12.48 4.10
C GLU A 118 -5.63 -11.54 2.95
N GLN A 119 -5.74 -12.00 1.70
CA GLN A 119 -5.41 -11.22 0.51
C GLN A 119 -6.27 -9.95 0.42
N ARG A 120 -7.58 -10.07 0.65
CA ARG A 120 -8.51 -8.93 0.66
C ARG A 120 -8.15 -7.92 1.75
N LEU A 121 -7.84 -8.40 2.95
CA LEU A 121 -7.45 -7.53 4.07
C LEU A 121 -6.13 -6.81 3.79
N LEU A 122 -5.14 -7.52 3.24
CA LEU A 122 -3.85 -6.96 2.86
C LEU A 122 -3.99 -5.88 1.78
N GLN A 123 -4.79 -6.12 0.75
CA GLN A 123 -5.07 -5.13 -0.29
C GLN A 123 -5.74 -3.87 0.29
N THR A 124 -6.73 -4.07 1.17
CA THR A 124 -7.42 -2.97 1.85
C THR A 124 -6.48 -2.14 2.71
N LEU A 125 -5.59 -2.81 3.47
CA LEU A 125 -4.57 -2.15 4.29
C LEU A 125 -3.58 -1.34 3.44
N LYS A 126 -3.14 -1.90 2.30
CA LYS A 126 -2.22 -1.20 1.39
C LYS A 126 -2.85 0.06 0.81
N LEU A 127 -4.10 -0.04 0.35
CA LEU A 127 -4.85 1.11 -0.17
C LEU A 127 -5.07 2.18 0.91
N THR A 128 -5.42 1.75 2.13
CA THR A 128 -5.64 2.64 3.26
C THR A 128 -4.35 3.36 3.66
N ALA A 129 -3.23 2.63 3.74
CA ALA A 129 -1.92 3.21 4.05
C ALA A 129 -1.51 4.27 3.03
N SER A 130 -1.66 3.98 1.73
CA SER A 130 -1.33 4.94 0.67
C SER A 130 -2.21 6.20 0.72
N LYS A 131 -3.52 6.05 0.96
CA LYS A 131 -4.42 7.20 1.15
C LYS A 131 -4.02 8.05 2.36
N LEU A 132 -3.60 7.40 3.45
CA LEU A 132 -3.19 8.07 4.67
C LEU A 132 -1.90 8.87 4.47
N GLU A 133 -0.93 8.33 3.74
CA GLU A 133 0.27 9.08 3.33
C GLU A 133 -0.08 10.31 2.49
N HIS A 134 -1.02 10.18 1.56
CA HIS A 134 -1.50 11.30 0.76
C HIS A 134 -2.15 12.39 1.64
N TYR A 135 -3.01 12.02 2.59
CA TYR A 135 -3.63 12.98 3.51
C TYR A 135 -2.60 13.63 4.45
N ARG A 136 -1.55 12.93 4.88
CA ARG A 136 -0.44 13.52 5.64
C ARG A 136 0.28 14.61 4.85
N ALA A 137 0.57 14.34 3.57
CA ALA A 137 1.20 15.32 2.70
C ALA A 137 0.30 16.57 2.50
N GLN A 138 -1.01 16.35 2.30
CA GLN A 138 -1.98 17.45 2.21
C GLN A 138 -2.06 18.27 3.51
N LEU A 139 -2.06 17.61 4.68
CA LEU A 139 -2.06 18.30 5.97
C LEU A 139 -0.80 19.16 6.14
N ALA A 140 0.37 18.64 5.80
CA ALA A 140 1.63 19.38 5.88
C ALA A 140 1.63 20.62 4.96
N MET A 141 1.11 20.49 3.75
CA MET A 141 0.95 21.61 2.81
C MET A 141 -0.04 22.66 3.36
N ALA A 142 -1.17 22.23 3.91
CA ALA A 142 -2.16 23.11 4.51
C ALA A 142 -1.60 23.88 5.72
N GLN A 143 -0.86 23.19 6.61
CA GLN A 143 -0.16 23.81 7.75
C GLN A 143 0.87 24.84 7.29
N THR A 144 1.66 24.51 6.27
CA THR A 144 2.66 25.43 5.70
C THR A 144 2.00 26.68 5.13
N THR A 145 0.89 26.50 4.40
CA THR A 145 0.09 27.60 3.85
C THR A 145 -0.49 28.48 4.95
N GLN A 146 -1.03 27.88 6.01
CA GLN A 146 -1.54 28.60 7.18
C GLN A 146 -0.45 29.43 7.86
N HIS A 147 0.74 28.85 8.07
CA HIS A 147 1.86 29.56 8.68
C HIS A 147 2.35 30.73 7.81
N ALA A 148 2.42 30.54 6.49
CA ALA A 148 2.78 31.60 5.56
C ALA A 148 1.77 32.76 5.60
N GLN A 149 0.46 32.46 5.61
CA GLN A 149 -0.60 33.46 5.74
C GLN A 149 -0.51 34.22 7.08
N GLN A 150 -0.29 33.51 8.19
CA GLN A 150 -0.11 34.14 9.50
C GLN A 150 1.12 35.05 9.54
N ALA A 151 2.24 34.63 8.94
CA ALA A 151 3.45 35.44 8.86
C ALA A 151 3.21 36.70 8.01
N ALA A 152 2.61 36.55 6.83
CA ALA A 152 2.25 37.67 5.96
C ALA A 152 1.30 38.66 6.65
N GLY A 153 0.28 38.17 7.37
CA GLY A 153 -0.64 39.00 8.14
C GLY A 153 0.04 39.76 9.28
N LYS A 154 0.93 39.10 10.04
CA LYS A 154 1.74 39.77 11.08
C LYS A 154 2.66 40.83 10.49
N LEU A 155 3.31 40.54 9.35
CA LEU A 155 4.17 41.49 8.65
C LEU A 155 3.37 42.69 8.10
N ALA A 156 2.17 42.48 7.56
CA ALA A 156 1.29 43.57 7.12
C ALA A 156 0.80 44.45 8.28
N GLN A 157 0.53 43.86 9.45
CA GLN A 157 0.23 44.64 10.66
C GLN A 157 1.45 45.41 11.18
N GLN A 158 2.66 44.90 10.95
CA GLN A 158 3.93 45.56 11.32
C GLN A 158 4.38 46.63 10.30
N SER A 159 4.05 46.48 9.01
CA SER A 159 4.43 47.43 7.94
C SER A 159 3.73 48.79 8.10
N ASN A 160 2.55 48.83 8.72
CA ASN A 160 1.89 50.07 9.16
C ASN A 160 2.68 50.86 10.23
N ARG A 161 3.80 50.33 10.75
CA ARG A 161 4.65 51.03 11.74
C ARG A 161 5.98 51.57 11.20
N HIS A 162 6.55 51.10 10.08
CA HIS A 162 7.85 51.60 9.57
C HIS A 162 7.96 51.54 8.03
N SER A 163 8.07 52.71 7.38
CA SER A 163 7.95 52.93 5.92
C SER A 163 9.16 52.49 5.06
N ASP A 164 10.36 52.31 5.62
CA ASP A 164 11.59 52.08 4.81
C ASP A 164 11.88 50.60 4.47
N SER A 165 11.05 49.66 4.92
CA SER A 165 11.28 48.22 4.71
C SER A 165 10.77 47.67 3.37
N PHE A 166 9.99 48.46 2.61
CA PHE A 166 9.31 48.00 1.39
C PHE A 166 10.27 47.74 0.23
N GLU A 167 11.30 48.56 0.05
CA GLU A 167 12.25 48.45 -1.06
C GLU A 167 13.10 47.18 -0.97
N LYS A 168 13.49 46.80 0.26
CA LYS A 168 14.19 45.52 0.56
C LYS A 168 13.26 44.30 0.45
N MET A 169 11.95 44.50 0.63
CA MET A 169 10.95 43.44 0.48
C MET A 169 10.63 43.14 -0.97
N GLN A 170 10.65 44.13 -1.88
CA GLN A 170 10.50 43.90 -3.33
C GLN A 170 11.62 42.98 -3.86
N ASP A 171 12.85 43.22 -3.41
CA ASP A 171 14.02 42.41 -3.76
C ASP A 171 13.94 40.99 -3.17
N SER A 172 13.38 40.88 -1.95
CA SER A 172 13.11 39.60 -1.29
C SER A 172 11.96 38.82 -1.93
N LEU A 173 10.91 39.50 -2.43
CA LEU A 173 9.76 38.89 -3.11
C LEU A 173 10.18 38.32 -4.46
N ASN A 174 10.99 39.05 -5.23
CA ASN A 174 11.62 38.54 -6.44
C ASN A 174 12.42 37.27 -6.10
N ARG A 175 13.24 37.30 -5.04
CA ARG A 175 14.03 36.15 -4.59
C ARG A 175 13.18 34.93 -4.19
N ILE A 176 12.07 35.14 -3.48
CA ILE A 176 11.15 34.08 -3.05
C ILE A 176 10.39 33.49 -4.25
N GLN A 177 10.00 34.32 -5.21
CA GLN A 177 9.37 33.86 -6.45
C GLN A 177 10.33 32.98 -7.28
N THR A 178 11.60 33.36 -7.40
CA THR A 178 12.62 32.55 -8.08
C THR A 178 12.91 31.24 -7.34
N GLN A 179 12.75 31.22 -6.01
CA GLN A 179 12.97 30.03 -5.18
C GLN A 179 11.76 29.07 -5.21
N GLN A 180 10.54 29.60 -5.35
CA GLN A 180 9.33 28.80 -5.59
C GLN A 180 9.28 28.21 -7.00
N SER A 181 9.65 28.97 -8.04
CA SER A 181 9.79 28.41 -9.39
C SER A 181 10.87 27.34 -9.42
N GLY A 182 11.99 27.56 -8.72
CA GLY A 182 13.05 26.56 -8.58
C GLY A 182 12.60 25.27 -7.87
N PHE A 183 11.68 25.34 -6.91
CA PHE A 183 11.12 24.16 -6.25
C PHE A 183 10.13 23.41 -7.15
N GLU A 184 9.28 24.13 -7.89
CA GLU A 184 8.36 23.54 -8.86
C GLU A 184 9.12 22.89 -10.02
N ASP A 185 10.15 23.55 -10.54
CA ASP A 185 11.07 23.01 -11.54
C ASP A 185 11.86 21.81 -11.00
N HIS A 186 12.27 21.83 -9.73
CA HIS A 186 12.92 20.69 -9.08
C HIS A 186 11.95 19.51 -8.88
N LEU A 187 10.69 19.77 -8.58
CA LEU A 187 9.65 18.75 -8.45
C LEU A 187 9.32 18.12 -9.81
N LEU A 188 9.21 18.94 -10.86
CA LEU A 188 9.04 18.49 -12.24
C LEU A 188 10.27 17.71 -12.73
N ALA A 189 11.48 18.13 -12.37
CA ALA A 189 12.71 17.41 -12.67
C ALA A 189 12.78 16.07 -11.93
N MET A 190 12.39 16.02 -10.65
CA MET A 190 12.28 14.77 -9.89
C MET A 190 11.22 13.84 -10.49
N GLU A 191 10.07 14.36 -10.90
CA GLU A 191 9.02 13.56 -11.55
C GLU A 191 9.50 13.03 -12.91
N GLN A 192 10.24 13.83 -13.68
CA GLN A 192 10.87 13.38 -14.92
C GLN A 192 11.93 12.31 -14.67
N ILE A 193 12.75 12.45 -13.62
CA ILE A 193 13.74 11.45 -13.22
C ILE A 193 13.04 10.17 -12.77
N ASP A 194 12.00 10.24 -11.94
CA ASP A 194 11.21 9.08 -11.52
C ASP A 194 10.54 8.38 -12.71
N ARG A 195 10.02 9.15 -13.67
CA ARG A 195 9.46 8.61 -14.92
C ARG A 195 10.56 7.98 -15.78
N TYR A 196 11.76 8.54 -15.81
CA TYR A 196 12.93 8.00 -16.51
C TYR A 196 13.49 6.73 -15.83
N LEU A 197 13.43 6.65 -14.50
CA LEU A 197 13.82 5.47 -13.71
C LEU A 197 12.78 4.36 -13.84
N GLN A 198 11.49 4.69 -13.88
CA GLN A 198 10.39 3.75 -14.13
C GLN A 198 10.41 3.22 -15.58
N THR A 199 10.67 4.07 -16.57
CA THR A 199 10.83 3.65 -17.98
C THR A 199 12.20 3.01 -18.27
N GLY A 200 13.23 3.32 -17.46
CA GLY A 200 14.55 2.71 -17.51
C GLY A 200 14.54 1.22 -17.16
N SER A 201 13.62 0.79 -16.29
CA SER A 201 13.40 -0.63 -15.98
C SER A 201 12.82 -1.43 -17.16
N GLN A 202 12.14 -0.78 -18.12
CA GLN A 202 11.64 -1.43 -19.33
C GLN A 202 12.59 -1.34 -20.53
N ARG A 203 13.51 -0.36 -20.58
CA ARG A 203 14.50 -0.23 -21.67
C ARG A 203 15.67 -1.22 -21.57
N GLY A 204 16.11 -1.57 -20.36
CA GLY A 204 17.14 -2.61 -20.15
C GLY A 204 16.68 -3.99 -20.62
N ASN A 205 15.47 -4.39 -20.22
CA ASN A 205 14.88 -5.68 -20.59
C ASN A 205 14.64 -5.85 -22.11
N ASN A 206 14.40 -4.78 -22.86
CA ASN A 206 14.21 -4.87 -24.32
C ASN A 206 15.52 -4.95 -25.10
N LYS A 207 16.59 -4.27 -24.65
CA LYS A 207 17.91 -4.39 -25.29
C LYS A 207 18.55 -5.75 -25.01
N ASP A 208 18.44 -6.26 -23.79
CA ASP A 208 18.98 -7.58 -23.45
C ASP A 208 18.23 -8.72 -24.15
N LYS A 209 16.90 -8.60 -24.31
CA LYS A 209 16.10 -9.52 -25.14
C LYS A 209 16.46 -9.43 -26.63
N GLN A 210 16.75 -8.23 -27.15
CA GLN A 210 17.16 -8.06 -28.55
C GLN A 210 18.58 -8.58 -28.79
N ILE A 211 19.49 -8.45 -27.83
CA ILE A 211 20.85 -8.97 -27.89
C ILE A 211 20.84 -10.51 -27.77
N GLN A 212 20.00 -11.09 -26.91
CA GLN A 212 19.84 -12.55 -26.83
C GLN A 212 19.21 -13.13 -28.10
N ALA A 213 18.19 -12.46 -28.67
CA ALA A 213 17.56 -12.89 -29.93
C ALA A 213 18.52 -12.80 -31.13
N THR A 214 19.43 -11.82 -31.18
CA THR A 214 20.46 -11.76 -32.22
C THR A 214 21.57 -12.78 -32.02
N LEU A 215 21.96 -13.07 -30.77
CA LEU A 215 22.96 -14.11 -30.45
C LEU A 215 22.43 -15.53 -30.72
N GLU A 216 21.14 -15.81 -30.49
CA GLU A 216 20.52 -17.08 -30.87
C GLU A 216 20.42 -17.24 -32.40
N ARG A 217 20.14 -16.15 -33.13
CA ARG A 217 20.11 -16.16 -34.60
C ARG A 217 21.49 -16.38 -35.23
N LEU A 218 22.56 -16.05 -34.52
CA LEU A 218 23.95 -16.13 -34.99
C LEU A 218 24.72 -17.34 -34.43
N ARG A 219 24.10 -18.19 -33.62
CA ARG A 219 24.73 -19.41 -33.13
C ARG A 219 24.74 -20.46 -34.26
N PRO A 220 25.91 -20.92 -34.73
CA PRO A 220 25.94 -21.99 -35.72
C PRO A 220 25.37 -23.28 -35.10
N LYS A 221 24.47 -23.94 -35.82
CA LYS A 221 24.03 -25.31 -35.51
C LYS A 221 25.27 -26.20 -35.51
N ALA A 222 25.68 -26.69 -34.35
CA ALA A 222 26.66 -27.76 -34.27
C ALA A 222 26.05 -29.02 -34.89
N ALA A 223 26.75 -29.57 -35.88
CA ALA A 223 26.61 -30.93 -36.36
C ALA A 223 27.19 -31.90 -35.33
#